data_AF-A0A3A8HUC0-F1
#
_entry.id   AF-A0A3A8HUC0-F1
#
_cell.length_a   1.000
_cell.length_b   1.000
_cell.length_c   1.000
_cell.angle_alpha   90.00
_cell.angle_beta   90.00
_cell.angle_gamma   90.00
#
_symmetry.space_group_name_H-M   'P 1'
#
loop_
_entity.id
_entity.type
_entity.pdbx_description
1 polymer ?
#
loop_
_entity_poly.entity_id
_entity_poly.type
_entity_poly.pdbx_seq_one_letter_code
_entity_poly.pdbx_strand_id
1 'polypeptide(L)'
;MSRSKWSPRRHHPEGITPLEVWNLPVFGRELWELLGSPWVEDDRRAGVPGATLSARMMLPLAEALALLVKKHAPDAAYLSGGLAELDGFPAALREATASLRRPVHIALSPRFAPVRAGLRMLEATGARSPLCVDVGQTSIKLARAGATRVVERNLTTLPPLFIGQPRPADGHHIRDTVAFISGALRTFLAEDSREPPDALCLALPCPLDEALMPGGCTYGFEGTASLVPDILAHAGLPDTGGPVLVLNDAELAAESARRAPQVKGRRVLCLSLGFGPGGALLERG
;
A
#
# COMPACT_ATOMS: atom_id res chain seq x y z
N MET A 1 10.31 24.75 -17.95
CA MET A 1 9.84 23.42 -17.54
C MET A 1 8.39 23.27 -18.01
N SER A 2 8.12 22.33 -18.91
CA SER A 2 6.74 22.03 -19.36
C SER A 2 5.96 21.50 -18.16
N ARG A 3 4.85 22.14 -17.78
CA ARG A 3 3.95 21.59 -16.75
C ARG A 3 3.39 20.28 -17.28
N SER A 4 3.51 19.21 -16.50
CA SER A 4 2.87 17.94 -16.85
C SER A 4 1.38 18.18 -17.09
N LYS A 5 0.85 17.66 -18.21
CA LYS A 5 -0.59 17.70 -18.53
C LYS A 5 -1.40 16.74 -17.66
N TRP A 6 -0.71 15.95 -16.83
CA TRP A 6 -1.31 15.13 -15.81
C TRP A 6 -1.67 15.99 -14.60
N SER A 7 -2.91 15.85 -14.14
CA SER A 7 -3.50 16.72 -13.11
C SER A 7 -3.62 15.96 -11.79
N PRO A 8 -2.60 15.98 -10.92
CA PRO A 8 -2.66 15.32 -9.63
C PRO A 8 -3.51 16.07 -8.64
N ARG A 9 -4.29 15.30 -7.87
CA ARG A 9 -5.07 15.79 -6.73
C ARG A 9 -5.09 14.74 -5.63
N ARG A 10 -5.19 15.21 -4.38
CA ARG A 10 -5.50 14.33 -3.26
C ARG A 10 -6.87 13.72 -3.49
N HIS A 11 -6.97 12.41 -3.35
CA HIS A 11 -8.23 11.69 -3.48
C HIS A 11 -8.54 10.95 -2.18
N HIS A 12 -9.66 11.30 -1.56
CA HIS A 12 -10.21 10.61 -0.40
C HIS A 12 -11.36 9.70 -0.85
N PRO A 13 -11.19 8.36 -0.85
CA PRO A 13 -12.29 7.47 -1.16
C PRO A 13 -13.42 7.63 -0.13
N GLU A 14 -14.66 7.68 -0.60
CA GLU A 14 -15.84 7.91 0.25
C GLU A 14 -15.97 6.86 1.36
N GLY A 15 -16.19 7.31 2.59
CA GLY A 15 -16.37 6.42 3.75
C GLY A 15 -15.09 5.70 4.19
N ILE A 16 -13.91 6.09 3.70
CA ILE A 16 -12.63 5.57 4.19
C ILE A 16 -11.99 6.57 5.14
N THR A 17 -11.61 6.10 6.33
CA THR A 17 -10.84 6.88 7.31
C THR A 17 -9.51 6.17 7.58
N PRO A 18 -8.35 6.79 7.27
CA PRO A 18 -7.06 6.20 7.59
C PRO A 18 -6.89 6.06 9.12
N LEU A 19 -6.22 4.99 9.54
CA LEU A 19 -5.91 4.72 10.93
C LEU A 19 -4.39 4.69 11.12
N GLU A 20 -3.93 5.30 12.21
CA GLU A 20 -2.54 5.16 12.63
C GLU A 20 -2.34 3.80 13.31
N VAL A 21 -1.78 2.85 12.54
CA VAL A 21 -1.51 1.47 13.00
C VAL A 21 -0.03 1.13 12.99
N TRP A 22 0.80 1.95 12.36
CA TRP A 22 2.24 1.72 12.28
C TRP A 22 2.83 1.74 13.69
N ASN A 23 2.58 2.81 14.44
CA ASN A 23 3.01 2.95 15.84
C ASN A 23 2.03 2.33 16.85
N LEU A 24 1.12 1.42 16.46
CA LEU A 24 0.19 0.79 17.40
C LEU A 24 0.98 -0.02 18.45
N PRO A 25 0.86 0.27 19.75
CA PRO A 25 1.59 -0.47 20.78
C PRO A 25 1.00 -1.87 20.97
N VAL A 26 1.82 -2.89 20.77
CA VAL A 26 1.50 -4.31 20.97
C VAL A 26 2.64 -4.95 21.74
N PHE A 27 2.34 -5.57 22.88
CA PHE A 27 3.34 -6.15 23.79
C PHE A 27 4.50 -5.20 24.15
N GLY A 28 4.21 -3.91 24.29
CA GLY A 28 5.21 -2.89 24.65
C GLY A 28 6.14 -2.45 23.50
N ARG A 29 5.86 -2.89 22.27
CA ARG A 29 6.59 -2.53 21.04
C ARG A 29 5.65 -1.96 19.99
N GLU A 30 6.18 -1.28 18.99
CA GLU A 30 5.38 -0.77 17.88
C GLU A 30 5.04 -1.91 16.91
N LEU A 31 3.82 -1.90 16.35
CA LEU A 31 3.34 -3.02 15.53
C LEU A 31 4.23 -3.28 14.31
N TRP A 32 4.77 -2.23 13.69
CA TRP A 32 5.71 -2.38 12.58
C TRP A 32 6.98 -3.14 12.98
N GLU A 33 7.42 -3.10 14.24
CA GLU A 33 8.58 -3.87 14.67
C GLU A 33 8.29 -5.37 14.75
N LEU A 34 7.03 -5.72 15.02
CA LEU A 34 6.58 -7.10 15.23
C LEU A 34 6.14 -7.76 13.93
N LEU A 35 5.47 -7.01 13.07
CA LEU A 35 4.99 -7.50 11.77
C LEU A 35 5.90 -7.10 10.60
N GLY A 36 6.94 -6.31 10.87
CA GLY A 36 7.66 -5.63 9.82
C GLY A 36 8.60 -6.51 9.00
N SER A 37 8.89 -6.02 7.82
CA SER A 37 9.72 -6.73 6.84
C SER A 37 11.21 -6.84 7.13
N PRO A 38 11.89 -6.01 7.97
CA PRO A 38 13.33 -6.19 8.17
C PRO A 38 13.69 -7.63 8.55
N TRP A 39 13.05 -8.18 9.59
CA TRP A 39 13.31 -9.56 10.00
C TRP A 39 12.70 -10.59 9.03
N VAL A 40 11.55 -10.29 8.41
CA VAL A 40 10.93 -11.22 7.44
C VAL A 40 11.82 -11.41 6.21
N GLU A 41 12.45 -10.34 5.70
CA GLU A 41 13.34 -10.39 4.53
C GLU A 41 14.71 -10.95 4.88
N ASP A 42 15.21 -10.69 6.10
CA ASP A 42 16.40 -11.37 6.62
C ASP A 42 16.16 -12.88 6.69
N ASP A 43 15.05 -13.31 7.30
CA ASP A 43 14.70 -14.72 7.43
C ASP A 43 14.41 -15.38 6.06
N ARG A 44 13.75 -14.68 5.12
CA ARG A 44 13.55 -15.16 3.75
C ARG A 44 14.89 -15.37 3.04
N ARG A 45 15.83 -14.43 3.17
CA ARG A 45 17.20 -14.57 2.63
C ARG A 45 17.97 -15.71 3.28
N ALA A 46 17.69 -16.00 4.56
CA ALA A 46 18.24 -17.15 5.27
C ALA A 46 17.52 -18.48 4.96
N GLY A 47 16.51 -18.48 4.08
CA GLY A 47 15.79 -19.69 3.68
C GLY A 47 14.81 -20.22 4.72
N VAL A 48 14.37 -19.38 5.68
CA VAL A 48 13.36 -19.76 6.67
C VAL A 48 12.04 -20.09 5.95
N PRO A 49 11.39 -21.23 6.26
CA PRO A 49 10.13 -21.61 5.64
C PRO A 49 9.02 -20.58 5.86
N GLY A 50 8.21 -20.33 4.82
CA GLY A 50 7.10 -19.36 4.87
C GLY A 50 6.10 -19.63 6.01
N ALA A 51 5.82 -20.89 6.31
CA ALA A 51 4.95 -21.27 7.44
C ALA A 51 5.51 -20.85 8.80
N THR A 52 6.84 -20.89 8.98
CA THR A 52 7.51 -20.43 10.20
C THR A 52 7.39 -18.92 10.33
N LEU A 53 7.56 -18.17 9.23
CA LEU A 53 7.34 -16.72 9.20
C LEU A 53 5.91 -16.38 9.59
N SER A 54 4.93 -17.04 8.95
CA SER A 54 3.51 -16.88 9.25
C SER A 54 3.23 -17.10 10.74
N ALA A 55 3.69 -18.21 11.32
CA ALA A 55 3.46 -18.55 12.72
C ALA A 55 4.00 -17.47 13.69
N ARG A 56 5.19 -16.93 13.43
CA ARG A 56 5.81 -15.87 14.25
C ARG A 56 4.98 -14.59 14.29
N MET A 57 4.30 -14.26 13.19
CA MET A 57 3.51 -13.02 13.06
C MET A 57 2.13 -13.10 13.71
N MET A 58 1.60 -14.30 13.91
CA MET A 58 0.19 -14.48 14.28
C MET A 58 -0.16 -13.89 15.63
N LEU A 59 0.68 -14.09 16.65
CA LEU A 59 0.38 -13.59 17.99
C LEU A 59 0.33 -12.05 18.03
N PRO A 60 1.34 -11.31 17.52
CA PRO A 60 1.23 -9.85 17.38
C PRO A 60 0.04 -9.39 16.52
N LEU A 61 -0.24 -10.07 15.42
CA LEU A 61 -1.35 -9.70 14.54
C LEU A 61 -2.71 -9.89 15.22
N ALA A 62 -2.91 -10.99 15.94
CA ALA A 62 -4.14 -11.26 16.68
C ALA A 62 -4.36 -10.23 17.80
N GLU A 63 -3.31 -9.86 18.53
CA GLU A 63 -3.38 -8.82 19.56
C GLU A 63 -3.71 -7.46 18.95
N ALA A 64 -3.04 -7.08 17.86
CA ALA A 64 -3.35 -5.84 17.13
C ALA A 64 -4.81 -5.80 16.67
N LEU A 65 -5.31 -6.90 16.09
CA LEU A 65 -6.71 -7.03 15.69
C LEU A 65 -7.65 -6.92 16.89
N ALA A 66 -7.34 -7.55 18.02
CA ALA A 66 -8.17 -7.46 19.23
C ALA A 66 -8.28 -6.01 19.73
N LEU A 67 -7.16 -5.28 19.79
CA LEU A 67 -7.11 -3.88 20.20
C LEU A 67 -7.92 -2.99 19.26
N LEU A 68 -7.72 -3.14 17.94
CA LEU A 68 -8.42 -2.35 16.94
C LEU A 68 -9.92 -2.68 16.89
N VAL A 69 -10.29 -3.95 17.03
CA VAL A 69 -11.69 -4.38 17.12
C VAL A 69 -12.35 -3.80 18.36
N LYS A 70 -11.69 -3.81 19.51
CA LYS A 70 -12.19 -3.21 20.74
C LYS A 70 -12.38 -1.70 20.59
N LYS A 71 -11.41 -1.01 19.98
CA LYS A 71 -11.40 0.45 19.82
C LYS A 71 -12.45 0.94 18.81
N HIS A 72 -12.59 0.25 17.68
CA HIS A 72 -13.38 0.72 16.55
C HIS A 72 -14.68 -0.04 16.34
N ALA A 73 -14.93 -1.13 17.08
CA ALA A 73 -16.13 -1.95 17.00
C ALA A 73 -16.60 -2.25 15.55
N PRO A 74 -15.71 -2.74 14.66
CA PRO A 74 -16.08 -3.06 13.29
C PRO A 74 -16.99 -4.30 13.25
N ASP A 75 -17.73 -4.45 12.16
CA ASP A 75 -18.51 -5.64 11.85
C ASP A 75 -17.62 -6.81 11.42
N ALA A 76 -16.51 -6.50 10.74
CA ALA A 76 -15.54 -7.46 10.21
C ALA A 76 -14.16 -6.82 10.08
N ALA A 77 -13.12 -7.66 9.97
CA ALA A 77 -11.78 -7.24 9.56
C ALA A 77 -11.45 -7.81 8.16
N TYR A 78 -10.65 -7.08 7.40
CA TYR A 78 -10.19 -7.45 6.06
C TYR A 78 -8.69 -7.20 5.93
N LEU A 79 -7.95 -8.23 5.51
CA LEU A 79 -6.50 -8.20 5.38
C LEU A 79 -6.09 -8.31 3.92
N SER A 80 -5.14 -7.48 3.53
CA SER A 80 -4.49 -7.48 2.22
C SER A 80 -2.97 -7.29 2.38
N GLY A 81 -2.21 -7.23 1.28
CA GLY A 81 -0.77 -7.05 1.31
C GLY A 81 0.03 -8.34 1.13
N GLY A 82 1.32 -8.20 0.79
CA GLY A 82 2.18 -9.31 0.40
C GLY A 82 2.49 -10.32 1.51
N LEU A 83 2.40 -9.93 2.78
CA LEU A 83 2.63 -10.85 3.90
C LEU A 83 1.47 -11.82 4.11
N ALA A 84 0.25 -11.45 3.67
CA ALA A 84 -0.91 -12.34 3.71
C ALA A 84 -0.85 -13.47 2.67
N GLU A 85 0.17 -13.48 1.80
CA GLU A 85 0.45 -14.56 0.84
C GLU A 85 1.51 -15.56 1.34
N LEU A 86 2.02 -15.40 2.56
CA LEU A 86 2.94 -16.37 3.15
C LEU A 86 2.28 -17.75 3.28
N ASP A 87 3.07 -18.81 3.08
CA ASP A 87 2.58 -20.18 3.24
C ASP A 87 1.97 -20.39 4.64
N GLY A 88 0.84 -21.07 4.69
CA GLY A 88 0.12 -21.35 5.93
C GLY A 88 -0.58 -20.15 6.58
N PHE A 89 -0.42 -18.92 6.05
CA PHE A 89 -0.99 -17.71 6.65
C PHE A 89 -2.51 -17.80 6.89
N PRO A 90 -3.36 -18.27 5.95
CA PRO A 90 -4.80 -18.33 6.19
C PRO A 90 -5.22 -19.28 7.31
N ALA A 91 -4.53 -20.42 7.46
CA ALA A 91 -4.82 -21.39 8.51
C ALA A 91 -4.37 -20.85 9.88
N ALA A 92 -3.14 -20.33 9.94
CA ALA A 92 -2.57 -19.75 11.16
C ALA A 92 -3.37 -18.53 11.64
N LEU A 93 -3.84 -17.68 10.73
CA LEU A 93 -4.70 -16.53 11.08
C LEU A 93 -6.02 -17.00 11.68
N ARG A 94 -6.68 -18.00 11.08
CA ARG A 94 -7.96 -18.52 11.57
C ARG A 94 -7.83 -19.05 13.00
N GLU A 95 -6.75 -19.76 13.30
CA GLU A 95 -6.47 -20.25 14.64
C GLU A 95 -6.22 -19.09 15.62
N ALA A 96 -5.32 -18.16 15.26
CA ALA A 96 -4.95 -17.04 16.12
C ALA A 96 -6.10 -16.06 16.40
N THR A 97 -7.07 -15.99 15.48
CA THR A 97 -8.24 -15.10 15.59
C THR A 97 -9.52 -15.82 16.01
N ALA A 98 -9.46 -17.10 16.39
CA ALA A 98 -10.65 -17.88 16.75
C ALA A 98 -11.45 -17.30 17.93
N SER A 99 -10.77 -16.58 18.83
CA SER A 99 -11.40 -15.90 19.97
C SER A 99 -11.96 -14.51 19.62
N LEU A 100 -11.63 -13.96 18.45
CA LEU A 100 -12.19 -12.69 17.99
C LEU A 100 -13.65 -12.90 17.61
N ARG A 101 -14.54 -12.15 18.28
CA ARG A 101 -15.98 -12.18 18.00
C ARG A 101 -16.38 -11.54 16.66
N ARG A 102 -15.40 -11.17 15.83
CA ARG A 102 -15.60 -10.54 14.52
C ARG A 102 -14.91 -11.37 13.45
N PRO A 103 -15.57 -11.63 12.30
CA PRO A 103 -14.95 -12.37 11.21
C PRO A 103 -13.74 -11.59 10.67
N VAL A 104 -12.67 -12.33 10.40
CA VAL A 104 -11.45 -11.82 9.77
C VAL A 104 -11.34 -12.45 8.39
N HIS A 105 -11.33 -11.61 7.36
CA HIS A 105 -11.24 -12.03 5.97
C HIS A 105 -9.88 -11.70 5.38
N ILE A 106 -9.41 -12.56 4.49
CA ILE A 106 -8.25 -12.27 3.64
C ILE A 106 -8.76 -11.97 2.23
N ALA A 107 -8.12 -11.02 1.56
CA ALA A 107 -8.31 -10.76 0.15
C ALA A 107 -8.03 -12.02 -0.71
N LEU A 108 -8.74 -12.21 -1.83
CA LEU A 108 -8.50 -13.38 -2.70
C LEU A 108 -7.12 -13.37 -3.37
N SER A 109 -6.61 -12.18 -3.68
CA SER A 109 -5.24 -11.96 -4.18
C SER A 109 -4.64 -10.82 -3.36
N PRO A 110 -4.14 -11.10 -2.14
CA PRO A 110 -3.80 -10.07 -1.17
C PRO A 110 -2.81 -9.03 -1.67
N ARG A 111 -1.77 -9.43 -2.42
CA ARG A 111 -0.77 -8.50 -2.93
C ARG A 111 -1.31 -7.52 -3.96
N PHE A 112 -2.27 -7.94 -4.79
CA PHE A 112 -2.78 -7.14 -5.91
C PHE A 112 -4.20 -6.59 -5.69
N ALA A 113 -4.87 -6.94 -4.59
CA ALA A 113 -6.20 -6.44 -4.29
C ALA A 113 -6.28 -4.91 -4.25
N PRO A 114 -5.32 -4.16 -3.65
CA PRO A 114 -5.33 -2.69 -3.65
C PRO A 114 -5.27 -2.10 -5.06
N VAL A 115 -4.27 -2.48 -5.88
CA VAL A 115 -4.13 -1.93 -7.24
C VAL A 115 -5.32 -2.25 -8.15
N ARG A 116 -5.94 -3.43 -8.00
CA ARG A 116 -7.17 -3.77 -8.72
C ARG A 116 -8.36 -2.91 -8.27
N ALA A 117 -8.37 -2.46 -7.01
CA ALA A 117 -9.38 -1.53 -6.52
C ALA A 117 -9.18 -0.14 -7.13
N GLY A 118 -7.94 0.35 -7.20
CA GLY A 118 -7.61 1.62 -7.85
C GLY A 118 -8.00 1.65 -9.32
N LEU A 119 -7.83 0.56 -10.06
CA LEU A 119 -8.35 0.46 -11.43
C LEU A 119 -9.86 0.68 -11.50
N ARG A 120 -10.63 -0.02 -10.66
CA ARG A 120 -12.10 0.13 -10.61
C ARG A 120 -12.55 1.53 -10.21
N MET A 121 -11.79 2.20 -9.33
CA MET A 121 -12.06 3.59 -8.97
C MET A 121 -11.92 4.51 -10.20
N LEU A 122 -10.86 4.36 -10.97
CA LEU A 122 -10.65 5.15 -12.19
C LEU A 122 -11.70 4.82 -13.26
N GLU A 123 -12.04 3.55 -13.46
CA GLU A 123 -13.10 3.12 -14.38
C GLU A 123 -14.45 3.75 -14.01
N ALA A 124 -14.76 3.85 -12.72
CA ALA A 124 -15.97 4.53 -12.25
C ALA A 124 -16.02 6.03 -12.56
N THR A 125 -14.88 6.64 -12.90
CA THR A 125 -14.80 8.04 -13.38
C THR A 125 -14.85 8.17 -14.90
N GLY A 126 -14.99 7.05 -15.63
CA GLY A 126 -15.04 7.01 -17.08
C GLY A 126 -13.69 6.81 -17.78
N ALA A 127 -12.62 6.51 -17.04
CA ALA A 127 -11.32 6.17 -17.62
C ALA A 127 -11.42 4.88 -18.45
N ARG A 128 -10.84 4.88 -19.66
CA ARG A 128 -10.89 3.75 -20.59
C ARG A 128 -9.64 2.89 -20.52
N SER A 129 -8.50 3.49 -20.21
CA SER A 129 -7.21 2.82 -20.07
C SER A 129 -6.57 3.21 -18.73
N PRO A 130 -7.16 2.79 -17.59
CA PRO A 130 -6.66 3.14 -16.27
C PRO A 130 -5.34 2.43 -15.96
N LEU A 131 -4.47 3.14 -15.23
CA LEU A 131 -3.25 2.61 -14.63
C LEU A 131 -3.30 2.84 -13.11
N CYS A 132 -2.96 1.83 -12.33
CA CYS A 132 -2.83 1.95 -10.88
C CYS A 132 -1.43 1.53 -10.42
N VAL A 133 -0.87 2.34 -9.53
CA VAL A 133 0.42 2.13 -8.87
C VAL A 133 0.23 2.20 -7.37
N ASP A 134 0.66 1.15 -6.69
CA ASP A 134 0.74 1.07 -5.24
C ASP A 134 2.22 0.99 -4.85
N VAL A 135 2.75 2.13 -4.37
CA VAL A 135 4.12 2.23 -3.90
C VAL A 135 4.16 1.70 -2.47
N GLY A 136 4.51 0.42 -2.32
CA GLY A 136 4.82 -0.15 -1.02
C GLY A 136 6.26 0.18 -0.60
N GLN A 137 6.59 -0.09 0.65
CA GLN A 137 7.92 0.20 1.19
C GLN A 137 9.04 -0.75 0.71
N THR A 138 8.69 -1.98 0.31
CA THR A 138 9.61 -2.98 -0.25
C THR A 138 9.47 -3.16 -1.75
N SER A 139 8.33 -2.78 -2.33
CA SER A 139 8.08 -2.96 -3.75
C SER A 139 6.92 -2.12 -4.24
N ILE A 140 6.98 -1.78 -5.51
CA ILE A 140 5.92 -1.11 -6.26
C ILE A 140 5.07 -2.19 -6.94
N LYS A 141 3.75 -2.11 -6.79
CA LYS A 141 2.81 -2.92 -7.56
C LYS A 141 2.17 -2.04 -8.61
N LEU A 142 2.18 -2.49 -9.85
CA LEU A 142 1.52 -1.83 -10.96
C LEU A 142 0.43 -2.74 -11.50
N ALA A 143 -0.70 -2.15 -11.89
CA ALA A 143 -1.77 -2.87 -12.55
C ALA A 143 -2.42 -2.02 -13.63
N ARG A 144 -2.91 -2.71 -14.66
CA ARG A 144 -3.86 -2.23 -15.65
C ARG A 144 -4.68 -3.40 -16.18
N ALA A 145 -5.66 -3.14 -17.05
CA ALA A 145 -6.56 -4.17 -17.55
C ALA A 145 -5.80 -5.37 -18.17
N GLY A 146 -5.78 -6.52 -17.49
CA GLY A 146 -5.12 -7.75 -17.95
C GLY A 146 -3.63 -7.88 -17.62
N ALA A 147 -3.00 -6.93 -16.92
CA ALA A 147 -1.60 -7.08 -16.49
C ALA A 147 -1.32 -6.51 -15.10
N THR A 148 -0.40 -7.16 -14.41
CA THR A 148 0.13 -6.75 -13.11
C THR A 148 1.64 -6.95 -13.08
N ARG A 149 2.36 -6.09 -12.38
CA ARG A 149 3.81 -6.18 -12.19
C ARG A 149 4.17 -5.84 -10.75
N VAL A 150 5.22 -6.48 -10.25
CA VAL A 150 5.90 -6.08 -9.02
C VAL A 150 7.31 -5.66 -9.39
N VAL A 151 7.75 -4.52 -8.86
CA VAL A 151 9.14 -4.05 -8.98
C VAL A 151 9.68 -3.92 -7.57
N GLU A 152 10.63 -4.79 -7.22
CA GLU A 152 11.23 -4.83 -5.89
C GLU A 152 12.18 -3.64 -5.67
N ARG A 153 12.13 -3.07 -4.47
CA ARG A 153 13.04 -2.02 -4.03
C ARG A 153 14.40 -2.64 -3.76
N ASN A 154 15.42 -2.19 -4.46
CA ASN A 154 16.79 -2.59 -4.15
C ASN A 154 17.24 -1.87 -2.87
N LEU A 155 17.35 -2.61 -1.77
CA LEU A 155 17.71 -2.07 -0.46
C LEU A 155 19.18 -1.62 -0.36
N THR A 156 20.03 -2.05 -1.29
CA THR A 156 21.42 -1.57 -1.38
C THR A 156 21.47 -0.15 -1.94
N THR A 157 20.67 0.15 -2.97
CA THR A 157 20.66 1.46 -3.63
C THR A 157 19.65 2.43 -3.01
N LEU A 158 18.59 1.91 -2.40
CA LEU A 158 17.55 2.69 -1.77
C LEU A 158 17.21 2.08 -0.40
N PRO A 159 18.09 2.17 0.61
CA PRO A 159 17.87 1.58 1.92
C PRO A 159 16.69 2.25 2.65
N PRO A 160 16.03 1.54 3.60
CA PRO A 160 15.01 2.14 4.44
C PRO A 160 15.57 3.28 5.29
N LEU A 161 14.94 4.46 5.24
CA LEU A 161 15.21 5.60 6.11
C LEU A 161 14.08 5.71 7.12
N PHE A 162 14.23 5.12 8.31
CA PHE A 162 13.14 5.08 9.29
C PHE A 162 12.70 6.49 9.71
N ILE A 163 11.43 6.62 10.07
CA ILE A 163 10.83 7.89 10.50
C ILE A 163 11.60 8.41 11.73
N GLY A 164 11.93 9.69 11.73
CA GLY A 164 12.74 10.32 12.79
C GLY A 164 14.27 10.15 12.66
N GLN A 165 14.76 9.31 11.75
CA GLN A 165 16.21 9.24 11.49
C GLN A 165 16.70 10.44 10.65
N PRO A 166 17.94 10.92 10.87
CA PRO A 166 18.54 11.97 10.04
C PRO A 166 18.49 11.61 8.55
N ARG A 167 18.17 12.59 7.71
CA ARG A 167 18.15 12.42 6.25
C ARG A 167 19.54 12.69 5.66
N PRO A 168 19.94 11.99 4.58
CA PRO A 168 21.16 12.32 3.85
C PRO A 168 21.17 13.79 3.42
N ALA A 169 22.25 14.51 3.75
CA ALA A 169 22.37 15.94 3.54
C ALA A 169 22.39 16.36 2.06
N ASP A 170 22.81 15.45 1.18
CA ASP A 170 22.85 15.63 -0.28
C ASP A 170 21.48 15.37 -0.95
N GLY A 171 20.47 14.91 -0.20
CA GLY A 171 19.12 14.69 -0.70
C GLY A 171 18.96 13.55 -1.71
N HIS A 172 19.98 12.70 -1.92
CA HIS A 172 19.96 11.69 -2.99
C HIS A 172 18.75 10.74 -2.91
N HIS A 173 18.32 10.38 -1.69
CA HIS A 173 17.18 9.51 -1.44
C HIS A 173 15.87 9.97 -2.11
N ILE A 174 15.64 11.28 -2.23
CA ILE A 174 14.46 11.82 -2.94
C ILE A 174 14.58 11.53 -4.44
N ARG A 175 15.72 11.93 -5.04
CA ARG A 175 16.01 11.70 -6.47
C ARG A 175 15.93 10.22 -6.82
N ASP A 176 16.52 9.37 -5.99
CA ASP A 176 16.59 7.94 -6.23
C ASP A 176 15.22 7.27 -6.05
N THR A 177 14.38 7.77 -5.14
CA THR A 177 12.98 7.35 -5.03
C THR A 177 12.15 7.76 -6.24
N VAL A 178 12.28 9.00 -6.71
CA VAL A 178 11.63 9.47 -7.95
C VAL A 178 12.07 8.60 -9.12
N ALA A 179 13.37 8.32 -9.26
CA ALA A 179 13.91 7.48 -10.32
C ALA A 179 13.38 6.04 -10.24
N PHE A 180 13.26 5.47 -9.05
CA PHE A 180 12.69 4.15 -8.83
C PHE A 180 11.21 4.07 -9.25
N ILE A 181 10.37 5.00 -8.77
CA ILE A 181 8.94 4.98 -9.06
C ILE A 181 8.66 5.30 -10.53
N SER A 182 9.26 6.37 -11.04
CA SER A 182 9.10 6.75 -12.45
C SER A 182 9.71 5.73 -13.42
N GLY A 183 10.82 5.10 -13.03
CA GLY A 183 11.44 4.01 -13.79
C GLY A 183 10.54 2.78 -13.86
N ALA A 184 9.94 2.36 -12.75
CA ALA A 184 8.99 1.25 -12.71
C ALA A 184 7.78 1.50 -13.63
N LEU A 185 7.22 2.71 -13.58
CA LEU A 185 6.16 3.17 -14.48
C LEU A 185 6.58 3.11 -15.95
N ARG A 186 7.72 3.73 -16.29
CA ARG A 186 8.22 3.82 -17.66
C ARG A 186 8.50 2.44 -18.26
N THR A 187 9.14 1.55 -17.51
CA THR A 187 9.38 0.17 -17.94
C THR A 187 8.08 -0.59 -18.16
N PHE A 188 7.13 -0.48 -17.22
CA PHE A 188 5.84 -1.17 -17.35
C PHE A 188 5.02 -0.68 -18.56
N LEU A 189 5.11 0.60 -18.90
CA LEU A 189 4.48 1.17 -20.09
C LEU A 189 5.20 0.79 -21.39
N ALA A 190 6.53 0.76 -21.38
CA ALA A 190 7.32 0.42 -22.57
C ALA A 190 7.19 -1.05 -22.98
N GLU A 191 6.99 -1.95 -22.01
CA GLU A 191 6.78 -3.39 -22.25
C GLU A 191 5.36 -3.72 -22.75
N ASP A 192 4.48 -2.74 -22.86
CA ASP A 192 3.06 -2.94 -23.09
C ASP A 192 2.52 -2.18 -24.30
N SER A 193 2.11 -2.94 -25.32
CA SER A 193 1.58 -2.40 -26.58
C SER A 193 0.10 -1.99 -26.54
N ARG A 194 -0.59 -2.15 -25.40
CA ARG A 194 -1.98 -1.69 -25.23
C ARG A 194 -2.09 -0.17 -25.31
N GLU A 195 -3.33 0.33 -25.40
CA GLU A 195 -3.65 1.76 -25.45
C GLU A 195 -2.92 2.56 -24.37
N PRO A 196 -2.36 3.75 -24.67
CA PRO A 196 -1.74 4.60 -23.65
C PRO A 196 -2.69 4.88 -22.47
N PRO A 197 -2.18 5.01 -21.24
CA PRO A 197 -3.04 5.28 -20.09
C PRO A 197 -3.69 6.66 -20.20
N ASP A 198 -4.97 6.75 -19.82
CA ASP A 198 -5.74 8.00 -19.81
C ASP A 198 -6.07 8.50 -18.40
N ALA A 199 -5.78 7.70 -17.37
CA ALA A 199 -5.90 8.07 -15.96
C ALA A 199 -4.92 7.27 -15.10
N LEU A 200 -4.50 7.85 -13.97
CA LEU A 200 -3.56 7.24 -13.03
C LEU A 200 -4.08 7.30 -11.60
N CYS A 201 -3.92 6.20 -10.87
CA CYS A 201 -4.08 6.11 -9.43
C CYS A 201 -2.71 5.84 -8.83
N LEU A 202 -2.20 6.76 -8.01
CA LEU A 202 -0.90 6.67 -7.36
C LEU A 202 -1.09 6.61 -5.85
N ALA A 203 -0.97 5.43 -5.27
CA ALA A 203 -0.94 5.27 -3.83
C ALA A 203 0.50 5.35 -3.29
N LEU A 204 0.70 6.19 -2.28
CA LEU A 204 1.99 6.40 -1.61
C LEU A 204 1.97 5.78 -0.20
N PRO A 205 3.12 5.28 0.30
CA PRO A 205 3.22 4.55 1.58
C PRO A 205 3.33 5.51 2.78
N CYS A 206 2.56 6.59 2.76
CA CYS A 206 2.63 7.66 3.75
C CYS A 206 1.30 8.44 3.81
N PRO A 207 1.03 9.15 4.92
CA PRO A 207 0.01 10.18 4.95
C PRO A 207 0.28 11.27 3.88
N LEU A 208 -0.79 11.88 3.35
CA LEU A 208 -0.73 12.95 2.37
C LEU A 208 -1.74 14.03 2.73
N ASP A 209 -1.32 15.29 2.68
CA ASP A 209 -2.22 16.42 2.80
C ASP A 209 -2.91 16.76 1.45
N GLU A 210 -3.76 17.80 1.46
CA GLU A 210 -4.46 18.28 0.26
C GLU A 210 -3.53 18.83 -0.82
N ALA A 211 -2.35 19.32 -0.43
CA ALA A 211 -1.32 19.83 -1.33
C ALA A 211 -0.40 18.73 -1.87
N LEU A 212 -0.70 17.45 -1.55
CA LEU A 212 0.12 16.28 -1.88
C LEU A 212 1.49 16.27 -1.21
N MET A 213 1.64 17.00 -0.10
CA MET A 213 2.82 16.92 0.74
C MET A 213 2.88 15.54 1.40
N PRO A 214 3.94 14.75 1.17
CA PRO A 214 4.07 13.45 1.80
C PRO A 214 4.50 13.58 3.27
N GLY A 215 3.90 12.76 4.13
CA GLY A 215 4.33 12.53 5.50
C GLY A 215 5.48 11.52 5.61
N GLY A 216 5.79 11.12 6.84
CA GLY A 216 6.85 10.16 7.16
C GLY A 216 6.64 8.79 6.51
N CYS A 217 7.70 8.23 5.94
CA CYS A 217 7.81 6.83 5.51
C CYS A 217 9.28 6.41 5.38
N THR A 218 9.51 5.14 5.01
CA THR A 218 10.87 4.58 4.88
C THR A 218 11.63 4.97 3.61
N TYR A 219 11.05 5.81 2.75
CA TYR A 219 11.76 6.44 1.63
C TYR A 219 12.40 7.78 2.02
N GLY A 220 12.00 8.37 3.14
CA GLY A 220 12.58 9.61 3.65
C GLY A 220 12.18 10.89 2.90
N PHE A 221 11.25 10.83 1.94
CA PHE A 221 10.80 11.98 1.14
C PHE A 221 9.80 12.92 1.86
N GLU A 222 9.64 12.78 3.17
CA GLU A 222 8.71 13.60 3.96
C GLU A 222 8.94 15.09 3.71
N GLY A 223 7.86 15.85 3.52
CA GLY A 223 7.94 17.29 3.26
C GLY A 223 8.39 17.67 1.84
N THR A 224 8.56 16.70 0.93
CA THR A 224 8.98 16.98 -0.45
C THR A 224 7.78 17.27 -1.36
N ALA A 225 7.42 18.55 -1.48
CA ALA A 225 6.29 19.00 -2.32
C ALA A 225 6.41 18.63 -3.80
N SER A 226 7.64 18.49 -4.32
CA SER A 226 7.88 18.16 -5.74
C SER A 226 7.75 16.67 -6.06
N LEU A 227 7.63 15.79 -5.05
CA LEU A 227 7.69 14.34 -5.22
C LEU A 227 6.75 13.83 -6.32
N VAL A 228 5.46 14.17 -6.23
CA VAL A 228 4.45 13.73 -7.21
C VAL A 228 4.71 14.36 -8.59
N PRO A 229 4.87 15.70 -8.72
CA PRO A 229 5.25 16.32 -9.99
C PRO A 229 6.48 15.67 -10.65
N ASP A 230 7.53 15.39 -9.89
CA ASP A 230 8.79 14.83 -10.40
C ASP A 230 8.59 13.38 -10.86
N ILE A 231 7.83 12.56 -10.13
CA ILE A 231 7.44 11.21 -10.56
C ILE A 231 6.72 11.29 -11.91
N LEU A 232 5.70 12.14 -12.02
CA LEU A 232 4.89 12.26 -13.24
C LEU A 232 5.69 12.76 -14.43
N ALA A 233 6.62 13.69 -14.22
CA ALA A 233 7.48 14.23 -15.27
C ALA A 233 8.44 13.17 -15.86
N HIS A 234 8.83 12.17 -15.07
CA HIS A 234 9.80 11.15 -15.47
C HIS A 234 9.18 9.77 -15.78
N ALA A 235 7.88 9.60 -15.54
CA ALA A 235 7.17 8.32 -15.64
C ALA A 235 6.97 7.79 -17.08
N GLY A 236 7.26 8.60 -18.10
CA GLY A 236 7.01 8.22 -19.50
C GLY A 236 5.51 8.13 -19.84
N LEU A 237 4.67 8.89 -19.13
CA LEU A 237 3.25 8.98 -19.40
C LEU A 237 2.99 9.76 -20.71
N PRO A 238 1.91 9.47 -21.44
CA PRO A 238 1.60 10.15 -22.70
C PRO A 238 1.34 11.65 -22.51
N ASP A 239 1.73 12.43 -23.52
CA ASP A 239 1.55 13.90 -23.59
C ASP A 239 0.09 14.33 -23.75
N THR A 240 -0.86 13.40 -23.87
CA THR A 240 -2.29 13.69 -23.84
C THR A 240 -2.74 14.12 -22.44
N GLY A 241 -2.02 13.71 -21.39
CA GLY A 241 -2.40 13.99 -20.00
C GLY A 241 -3.58 13.14 -19.53
N GLY A 242 -4.01 13.40 -18.29
CA GLY A 242 -5.10 12.68 -17.63
C GLY A 242 -5.22 13.06 -16.16
N PRO A 243 -6.34 12.70 -15.50
CA PRO A 243 -6.47 12.85 -14.06
C PRO A 243 -5.50 11.91 -13.33
N VAL A 244 -4.91 12.39 -12.24
CA VAL A 244 -4.14 11.56 -11.31
C VAL A 244 -4.78 11.63 -9.92
N LEU A 245 -5.27 10.49 -9.44
CA LEU A 245 -5.74 10.35 -8.07
C LEU A 245 -4.57 9.93 -7.20
N VAL A 246 -4.22 10.74 -6.21
CA VAL A 246 -3.14 10.44 -5.26
C VAL A 246 -3.75 10.17 -3.89
N LEU A 247 -3.37 9.05 -3.27
CA LEU A 247 -3.93 8.61 -2.00
C LEU A 247 -2.90 7.84 -1.16
N ASN A 248 -3.23 7.56 0.10
CA ASN A 248 -2.43 6.68 0.93
C ASN A 248 -2.67 5.20 0.56
N ASP A 249 -1.64 4.36 0.70
CA ASP A 249 -1.69 2.92 0.42
C ASP A 249 -2.72 2.15 1.27
N ALA A 250 -2.90 2.51 2.54
CA ALA A 250 -3.92 1.91 3.40
C ALA A 250 -5.35 2.29 2.95
N GLU A 251 -5.55 3.48 2.41
CA GLU A 251 -6.84 3.88 1.82
C GLU A 251 -7.14 3.05 0.56
N LEU A 252 -6.14 2.86 -0.31
CA LEU A 252 -6.26 2.00 -1.48
C LEU A 252 -6.54 0.54 -1.07
N ALA A 253 -5.88 0.06 -0.03
CA ALA A 253 -6.11 -1.27 0.53
C ALA A 253 -7.54 -1.43 1.06
N ALA A 254 -8.06 -0.42 1.76
CA ALA A 254 -9.44 -0.42 2.25
C ALA A 254 -10.47 -0.35 1.12
N GLU A 255 -10.19 0.36 0.03
CA GLU A 255 -11.08 0.36 -1.14
C GLU A 255 -11.22 -1.05 -1.74
N SER A 256 -10.16 -1.87 -1.67
CA SER A 256 -10.25 -3.27 -2.11
C SER A 256 -11.27 -4.09 -1.32
N ALA A 257 -11.51 -3.74 -0.05
CA ALA A 257 -12.53 -4.36 0.79
C ALA A 257 -13.96 -3.96 0.37
N ARG A 258 -14.17 -2.80 -0.26
CA ARG A 258 -15.52 -2.27 -0.57
C ARG A 258 -16.37 -3.25 -1.35
N ARG A 259 -15.78 -3.89 -2.36
CA ARG A 259 -16.47 -4.85 -3.24
C ARG A 259 -16.05 -6.30 -3.00
N ALA A 260 -15.36 -6.58 -1.89
CA ALA A 260 -14.96 -7.93 -1.55
C ALA A 260 -16.20 -8.77 -1.19
N PRO A 261 -16.59 -9.79 -1.99
CA PRO A 261 -17.86 -10.49 -1.83
C PRO A 261 -17.99 -11.23 -0.49
N GLN A 262 -16.85 -11.65 0.07
CA GLN A 262 -16.75 -12.35 1.35
C GLN A 262 -16.95 -11.44 2.56
N VAL A 263 -16.71 -10.14 2.43
CA VAL A 263 -16.79 -9.19 3.55
C VAL A 263 -18.22 -8.67 3.68
N LYS A 264 -18.89 -9.05 4.76
CA LYS A 264 -20.22 -8.52 5.14
C LYS A 264 -20.09 -7.44 6.22
N GLY A 265 -21.15 -6.67 6.41
CA GLY A 265 -21.16 -5.55 7.36
C GLY A 265 -20.99 -4.18 6.71
N ARG A 266 -21.33 -3.14 7.48
CA ARG A 266 -21.23 -1.74 7.09
C ARG A 266 -19.89 -1.15 7.46
N ARG A 267 -19.33 -1.52 8.63
CA ARG A 267 -18.06 -1.00 9.13
C ARG A 267 -16.99 -2.08 9.12
N VAL A 268 -15.95 -1.89 8.32
CA VAL A 268 -14.88 -2.88 8.12
C VAL A 268 -13.55 -2.29 8.54
N LEU A 269 -12.82 -3.00 9.40
CA LEU A 269 -11.43 -2.72 9.71
C LEU A 269 -10.54 -3.30 8.62
N CYS A 270 -9.81 -2.46 7.90
CA CYS A 270 -8.93 -2.88 6.82
C CYS A 270 -7.48 -2.74 7.25
N LEU A 271 -6.67 -3.80 7.08
CA LEU A 271 -5.23 -3.75 7.28
C LEU A 271 -4.50 -4.16 6.00
N SER A 272 -3.44 -3.41 5.66
CA SER A 272 -2.44 -3.81 4.67
C SER A 272 -1.21 -4.38 5.40
N LEU A 273 -0.80 -5.59 5.03
CA LEU A 273 0.32 -6.30 5.64
C LEU A 273 1.50 -6.36 4.66
N GLY A 274 2.44 -5.43 4.84
CA GLY A 274 3.66 -5.29 4.05
C GLY A 274 4.87 -5.00 4.95
N PHE A 275 5.81 -4.15 4.50
CA PHE A 275 7.00 -3.86 5.33
C PHE A 275 6.68 -3.29 6.69
N GLY A 276 5.63 -2.51 6.78
CA GLY A 276 4.92 -2.34 8.04
C GLY A 276 3.42 -2.34 7.76
N PRO A 277 2.62 -2.37 8.82
CA PRO A 277 1.18 -2.40 8.73
C PRO A 277 0.65 -1.02 8.33
N GLY A 278 -0.30 -0.99 7.39
CA GLY A 278 -1.18 0.14 7.15
C GLY A 278 -2.60 -0.20 7.59
N GLY A 279 -3.41 0.81 7.92
CA GLY A 279 -4.74 0.60 8.46
C GLY A 279 -5.73 1.67 8.05
N ALA A 280 -6.99 1.29 7.88
CA ALA A 280 -8.10 2.19 7.65
C ALA A 280 -9.43 1.56 8.09
N LEU A 281 -10.42 2.40 8.38
CA LEU A 281 -11.81 1.99 8.49
C LEU A 281 -12.54 2.28 7.19
N LEU A 282 -13.31 1.32 6.72
CA LEU A 282 -14.28 1.49 5.65
C LEU A 282 -15.69 1.48 6.24
N GLU A 283 -16.46 2.51 5.94
CA GLU A 283 -17.89 2.63 6.20
C GLU A 283 -18.64 2.60 4.87
N ARG A 284 -19.50 1.59 4.70
CA ARG A 284 -20.35 1.41 3.53
C ARG A 284 -21.70 2.07 3.80
N GLY A 285 -22.13 2.95 2.89
CA GLY A 285 -23.49 3.52 2.85
C GLY A 285 -24.57 2.45 2.69
#